data_AF-A0A4U1JJU6-F1
#
_entry.id   AF-A0A4U1JJU6-F1
#
_cell.length_a   1.000
_cell.length_b   1.000
_cell.length_c   1.000
_cell.angle_alpha   90.00
_cell.angle_beta   90.00
_cell.angle_gamma   90.00
#
_symmetry.space_group_name_H-M   'P 1'
#
loop_
_entity.id
_entity.type
_entity.pdbx_description
1 polymer ?
#
loop_
_entity_poly.entity_id
_entity_poly.type
_entity_poly.pdbx_seq_one_letter_code
_entity_poly.pdbx_strand_id
1 'polypeptide(L)'
;MNFRAPGIVLVVAGCLFPACGGESASSPPPEFAPSSGAAEREDAPPPPPEADHGPEPGESPAASEEKPSPKASPTTEEKPSSPADGKAAASDVPGANLSIGQLEADGLMAKDIQCKTEGGGMALLGAVLVTAWMSPQKKALDACAPAGTETRVVWKARGGKVTEVQAAGSPKVKACVERALSGGKPVLEGHCAATVVHGK
;
A
#
# COMPACT_ATOMS: atom_id res chain seq x y z
N MET A 1 18.89 -40.61 23.03
CA MET A 1 18.06 -41.47 22.17
C MET A 1 17.55 -40.65 20.99
N ASN A 2 18.11 -40.91 19.81
CA ASN A 2 17.65 -40.68 18.43
C ASN A 2 16.93 -39.37 18.03
N PHE A 3 17.73 -38.44 17.49
CA PHE A 3 17.31 -37.41 16.54
C PHE A 3 17.18 -38.05 15.14
N ARG A 4 16.06 -37.80 14.44
CA ARG A 4 15.84 -38.26 13.06
C ARG A 4 15.35 -37.09 12.22
N ALA A 5 16.23 -36.55 11.36
CA ALA A 5 15.92 -35.58 10.33
C ALA A 5 16.06 -36.24 8.95
N PRO A 6 15.10 -36.00 8.03
CA PRO A 6 15.39 -35.94 6.59
C PRO A 6 14.66 -34.73 5.96
N GLY A 7 15.08 -34.09 4.87
CA GLY A 7 16.22 -34.22 3.97
C GLY A 7 16.07 -33.02 3.03
N ILE A 8 17.11 -32.19 2.94
CA ILE A 8 17.12 -30.99 2.11
C ILE A 8 17.43 -31.41 0.68
N VAL A 9 16.48 -31.25 -0.24
CA VAL A 9 16.73 -31.36 -1.68
C VAL A 9 17.15 -29.97 -2.17
N LEU A 10 18.45 -29.82 -2.41
CA LEU A 10 19.09 -28.61 -2.90
C LEU A 10 19.08 -28.68 -4.44
N VAL A 11 18.12 -28.00 -5.09
CA VAL A 11 18.12 -27.83 -6.55
C VAL A 11 18.92 -26.57 -6.87
N VAL A 12 20.20 -26.75 -7.20
CA VAL A 12 21.05 -25.72 -7.80
C VAL A 12 20.76 -25.72 -9.30
N ALA A 13 19.86 -24.84 -9.74
CA ALA A 13 19.71 -24.53 -11.16
C ALA A 13 20.63 -23.36 -11.50
N GLY A 14 21.82 -23.69 -11.98
CA GLY A 14 22.76 -22.72 -12.55
C GLY A 14 22.28 -22.25 -13.91
N CYS A 15 22.07 -20.95 -14.05
CA CYS A 15 22.10 -20.27 -15.33
C CYS A 15 23.40 -19.47 -15.42
N LEU A 16 24.38 -20.08 -16.09
CA LEU A 16 25.53 -19.39 -16.68
C LEU A 16 25.00 -18.43 -17.74
N PHE A 17 25.15 -17.11 -17.53
CA PHE A 17 25.11 -16.14 -18.61
C PHE A 17 26.47 -15.46 -18.74
N PRO A 18 27.06 -15.46 -19.95
CA PRO A 18 28.44 -15.07 -20.20
C PRO A 18 28.65 -13.56 -20.09
N ALA A 19 29.85 -13.21 -19.63
CA ALA A 19 30.43 -11.89 -19.77
C ALA A 19 30.63 -11.54 -21.24
N CYS A 20 30.11 -10.39 -21.67
CA CYS A 20 30.64 -9.63 -22.81
C CYS A 20 31.16 -8.30 -22.28
N GLY A 21 32.47 -8.14 -22.39
CA GLY A 21 33.19 -6.89 -22.16
C GLY A 21 32.83 -5.82 -23.19
N GLY A 22 33.07 -4.58 -22.80
CA GLY A 22 32.60 -3.39 -23.50
C GLY A 22 33.39 -2.98 -24.74
N GLU A 23 32.85 -1.99 -25.42
CA GLU A 23 33.60 -1.11 -26.31
C GLU A 23 32.88 0.25 -26.34
N SER A 24 33.67 1.32 -26.22
CA SER A 24 33.22 2.70 -26.38
C SER A 24 32.93 2.98 -27.85
N ALA A 25 31.80 3.58 -28.17
CA ALA A 25 31.64 4.31 -29.43
C ALA A 25 30.64 5.46 -29.29
N SER A 26 31.07 6.60 -29.81
CA SER A 26 30.41 7.88 -29.96
C SER A 26 29.03 7.82 -30.65
N SER A 27 28.24 8.86 -30.37
CA SER A 27 26.93 9.22 -30.93
C SER A 27 26.76 9.10 -32.44
N PRO A 28 25.50 9.01 -32.91
CA PRO A 28 24.84 10.17 -33.54
C PRO A 28 23.41 10.46 -33.01
N PRO A 29 22.81 11.63 -33.31
CA PRO A 29 21.45 12.00 -32.85
C PRO A 29 20.35 11.18 -33.55
N PRO A 30 19.14 11.09 -32.97
CA PRO A 30 18.02 10.40 -33.61
C PRO A 30 17.50 11.20 -34.81
N GLU A 31 17.61 10.60 -35.98
CA GLU A 31 16.96 10.99 -37.23
C GLU A 31 15.45 10.70 -37.13
N PHE A 32 14.62 11.68 -37.43
CA PHE A 32 13.17 11.54 -37.52
C PHE A 32 12.82 10.79 -38.81
N ALA A 33 12.17 9.63 -38.70
CA ALA A 33 11.48 8.99 -39.81
C ALA A 33 9.97 8.89 -39.51
N PRO A 34 9.09 9.39 -40.40
CA PRO A 34 7.65 9.18 -40.30
C PRO A 34 7.28 7.77 -40.75
N SER A 35 6.66 6.99 -39.87
CA SER A 35 6.07 5.71 -40.25
C SER A 35 4.62 5.91 -40.64
N SER A 36 4.38 6.06 -41.94
CA SER A 36 3.07 5.84 -42.55
C SER A 36 2.82 4.34 -42.65
N GLY A 37 1.79 3.86 -41.96
CA GLY A 37 1.28 2.51 -42.06
C GLY A 37 -0.19 2.49 -41.69
N ALA A 38 -1.04 2.70 -42.69
CA ALA A 38 -2.47 2.48 -42.62
C ALA A 38 -2.79 1.02 -43.00
N ALA A 39 -3.52 0.32 -42.15
CA ALA A 39 -4.40 -0.82 -42.43
C ALA A 39 -5.21 -1.07 -41.13
N GLU A 40 -6.49 -0.68 -41.07
CA GLU A 40 -7.66 -1.51 -41.41
C GLU A 40 -7.89 -2.62 -40.36
N ARG A 41 -8.61 -2.27 -39.28
CA ARG A 41 -10.00 -2.66 -38.93
C ARG A 41 -10.17 -4.15 -38.60
N GLU A 42 -10.44 -4.42 -37.32
CA GLU A 42 -11.35 -5.50 -36.95
C GLU A 42 -12.34 -5.00 -35.89
N ASP A 43 -13.55 -5.50 -36.08
CA ASP A 43 -14.86 -5.04 -35.64
C ASP A 43 -15.06 -5.28 -34.13
N ALA A 44 -15.22 -4.22 -33.35
CA ALA A 44 -15.66 -4.34 -31.96
C ALA A 44 -17.20 -4.28 -31.92
N PRO A 45 -17.90 -5.24 -31.31
CA PRO A 45 -19.36 -5.21 -31.19
C PRO A 45 -19.80 -3.97 -30.40
N PRO A 46 -20.96 -3.37 -30.74
CA PRO A 46 -21.49 -2.23 -30.01
C PRO A 46 -21.79 -2.60 -28.54
N PRO A 47 -21.62 -1.67 -27.59
CA PRO A 47 -22.05 -1.88 -26.22
C PRO A 47 -23.58 -2.09 -26.17
N PRO A 48 -24.10 -2.87 -25.19
CA PRO A 48 -25.53 -3.01 -24.99
C PRO A 48 -26.18 -1.65 -24.68
N PRO A 49 -27.46 -1.43 -25.06
CA PRO A 49 -28.14 -0.17 -24.82
C PRO A 49 -28.22 0.13 -23.32
N GLU A 50 -27.86 1.36 -22.98
CA GLU A 50 -28.02 1.93 -21.64
C GLU A 50 -29.51 1.86 -21.27
N ALA A 51 -29.81 1.17 -20.17
CA ALA A 51 -31.14 1.24 -19.57
C ALA A 51 -31.31 2.64 -18.98
N ASP A 52 -32.08 3.45 -19.72
CA ASP A 52 -32.74 4.66 -19.29
C ASP A 52 -33.54 4.38 -18.01
N HIS A 53 -32.97 4.75 -16.86
CA HIS A 53 -33.73 4.92 -15.62
C HIS A 53 -33.90 6.41 -15.41
N GLY A 54 -34.92 6.95 -16.08
CA GLY A 54 -35.45 8.27 -15.82
C GLY A 54 -35.86 8.48 -14.35
N PRO A 55 -35.98 9.75 -13.93
CA PRO A 55 -36.31 10.12 -12.55
C PRO A 55 -37.76 9.74 -12.22
N GLU A 56 -37.95 8.93 -11.19
CA GLU A 56 -39.28 8.71 -10.62
C GLU A 56 -39.65 9.90 -9.69
N PRO A 57 -40.72 10.65 -9.98
CA PRO A 57 -41.21 11.71 -9.10
C PRO A 57 -42.31 11.17 -8.16
N GLY A 58 -42.02 11.26 -6.87
CA GLY A 58 -43.00 11.61 -5.83
C GLY A 58 -43.92 10.50 -5.31
N GLU A 59 -43.77 10.19 -4.02
CA GLU A 59 -44.94 10.10 -3.15
C GLU A 59 -44.56 10.47 -1.70
N SER A 60 -45.20 11.53 -1.23
CA SER A 60 -45.26 11.94 0.17
C SER A 60 -46.54 11.37 0.75
N PRO A 61 -46.49 10.72 1.92
CA PRO A 61 -47.59 10.85 2.86
C PRO A 61 -47.16 11.57 4.12
N ALA A 62 -48.00 12.55 4.44
CA ALA A 62 -48.04 13.30 5.69
C ALA A 62 -48.42 12.41 6.90
N ALA A 63 -48.13 12.99 8.06
CA ALA A 63 -48.73 12.75 9.39
C ALA A 63 -48.20 11.59 10.23
N SER A 64 -47.47 11.93 11.30
CA SER A 64 -48.03 11.86 12.66
C SER A 64 -47.15 12.60 13.66
N GLU A 65 -47.73 13.62 14.28
CA GLU A 65 -47.36 14.05 15.63
C GLU A 65 -47.52 12.86 16.59
N GLU A 66 -46.47 12.49 17.34
CA GLU A 66 -46.65 12.23 18.77
C GLU A 66 -45.34 12.43 19.52
N LYS A 67 -45.44 13.30 20.53
CA LYS A 67 -44.42 13.66 21.50
C LYS A 67 -44.49 12.65 22.64
N PRO A 68 -43.36 12.01 23.01
CA PRO A 68 -43.00 12.05 24.42
C PRO A 68 -41.51 12.37 24.59
N SER A 69 -41.24 13.34 25.46
CA SER A 69 -39.93 13.51 26.08
C SER A 69 -39.57 12.27 26.91
N PRO A 70 -38.35 11.74 26.77
CA PRO A 70 -37.66 11.12 27.89
C PRO A 70 -36.64 12.11 28.43
N LYS A 71 -36.75 12.33 29.73
CA LYS A 71 -35.79 13.07 30.55
C LYS A 71 -34.37 12.54 30.35
N ALA A 72 -33.44 13.49 30.30
CA ALA A 72 -32.06 13.43 30.72
C ALA A 72 -31.57 12.06 31.24
N SER A 73 -30.62 11.49 30.50
CA SER A 73 -29.51 10.73 31.07
C SER A 73 -28.25 11.15 30.31
N PRO A 74 -27.14 11.41 31.02
CA PRO A 74 -25.93 11.95 30.42
C PRO A 74 -25.35 10.91 29.47
N THR A 75 -25.30 11.23 28.18
CA THR A 75 -24.38 10.56 27.27
C THR A 75 -23.00 11.02 27.69
N THR A 76 -22.31 10.15 28.44
CA THR A 76 -20.86 10.15 28.50
C THR A 76 -20.38 9.98 27.07
N GLU A 77 -20.14 11.12 26.43
CA GLU A 77 -19.29 11.26 25.27
C GLU A 77 -17.93 10.68 25.70
N GLU A 78 -17.72 9.39 25.46
CA GLU A 78 -16.39 8.80 25.48
C GLU A 78 -15.61 9.47 24.35
N LYS A 79 -15.07 10.64 24.70
CA LYS A 79 -13.86 11.22 24.10
C LYS A 79 -12.96 10.05 23.73
N PRO A 80 -12.67 9.81 22.44
CA PRO A 80 -11.72 8.80 22.05
C PRO A 80 -10.49 9.00 22.90
N SER A 81 -10.28 8.06 23.81
CA SER A 81 -9.14 8.07 24.71
C SER A 81 -7.94 7.85 23.83
N SER A 82 -7.38 8.96 23.33
CA SER A 82 -6.00 9.02 22.90
C SER A 82 -5.20 8.33 24.01
N PRO A 83 -4.45 7.25 23.74
CA PRO A 83 -3.42 6.83 24.66
C PRO A 83 -2.41 7.98 24.75
N ALA A 84 -2.61 8.83 25.76
CA ALA A 84 -1.58 9.72 26.26
C ALA A 84 -0.50 8.86 26.93
N ASP A 85 0.73 9.37 26.89
CA ASP A 85 1.96 8.77 27.42
C ASP A 85 2.72 7.81 26.49
N GLY A 86 2.66 8.06 25.19
CA GLY A 86 3.77 7.76 24.29
C GLY A 86 4.52 9.06 24.00
N LYS A 87 5.69 9.27 24.61
CA LYS A 87 6.69 10.27 24.19
C LYS A 87 6.61 10.41 22.68
N ALA A 88 6.14 11.56 22.16
CA ALA A 88 5.96 11.80 20.73
C ALA A 88 7.23 11.33 20.02
N ALA A 89 7.17 10.14 19.42
CA ALA A 89 8.33 9.54 18.79
C ALA A 89 8.70 10.54 17.70
N ALA A 90 9.92 11.09 17.80
CA ALA A 90 10.43 12.00 16.79
C ALA A 90 10.10 11.39 15.42
N SER A 91 9.38 12.13 14.57
CA SER A 91 8.94 11.62 13.27
C SER A 91 10.11 10.97 12.55
N ASP A 92 10.05 9.66 12.34
CA ASP A 92 11.08 8.90 11.61
C ASP A 92 11.24 9.41 10.15
N VAL A 93 10.27 10.19 9.68
CA VAL A 93 10.26 10.87 8.39
C VAL A 93 10.43 12.38 8.61
N PRO A 94 11.63 12.95 8.35
CA PRO A 94 11.87 14.38 8.51
C PRO A 94 10.99 15.23 7.59
N GLY A 95 10.14 16.08 8.18
CA GLY A 95 9.21 16.93 7.45
C GLY A 95 7.99 16.19 6.91
N ALA A 96 7.55 15.12 7.58
CA ALA A 96 6.27 14.49 7.31
C ALA A 96 5.14 15.53 7.31
N ASN A 97 4.32 15.51 6.27
CA ASN A 97 3.17 16.40 6.08
C ASN A 97 1.83 15.63 6.12
N LEU A 98 1.89 14.31 6.25
CA LEU A 98 0.76 13.42 6.38
C LEU A 98 1.03 12.46 7.54
N SER A 99 0.08 12.38 8.46
CA SER A 99 0.12 11.47 9.62
C SER A 99 -1.23 10.78 9.79
N ILE A 100 -1.22 9.46 9.91
CA ILE A 100 -2.41 8.63 10.14
C ILE A 100 -2.12 7.70 11.32
N GLY A 101 -3.01 7.68 12.32
CA GLY A 101 -2.81 6.85 13.50
C GLY A 101 -2.85 5.36 13.18
N GLN A 102 -3.84 4.91 12.42
CA GLN A 102 -4.02 3.51 12.04
C GLN A 102 -4.85 3.40 10.78
N LEU A 103 -4.54 2.39 9.95
CA LEU A 103 -5.29 2.03 8.78
C LEU A 103 -5.24 0.51 8.60
N GLU A 104 -6.36 -0.09 8.18
CA GLU A 104 -6.43 -1.49 7.82
C GLU A 104 -6.87 -1.62 6.35
N ALA A 105 -6.17 -2.45 5.59
CA ALA A 105 -6.49 -2.75 4.20
C ALA A 105 -6.27 -4.25 3.95
N ASP A 106 -7.31 -4.94 3.46
CA ASP A 106 -7.27 -6.38 3.16
C ASP A 106 -6.72 -7.26 4.31
N GLY A 107 -7.08 -6.91 5.55
CA GLY A 107 -6.61 -7.59 6.76
C GLY A 107 -5.14 -7.32 7.13
N LEU A 108 -4.46 -6.42 6.42
CA LEU A 108 -3.16 -5.89 6.81
C LEU A 108 -3.38 -4.59 7.61
N MET A 109 -2.96 -4.61 8.86
CA MET A 109 -3.06 -3.47 9.76
C MET A 109 -1.73 -2.71 9.79
N ALA A 110 -1.79 -1.40 9.57
CA ALA A 110 -0.67 -0.48 9.68
C ALA A 110 -0.99 0.63 10.67
N LYS A 111 -0.01 1.01 11.48
CA LYS A 111 -0.11 2.03 12.53
C LYS A 111 0.94 3.11 12.32
N ASP A 112 0.73 4.26 12.95
CA ASP A 112 1.70 5.36 13.04
C ASP A 112 2.28 5.74 11.68
N ILE A 113 1.41 5.81 10.67
CA ILE A 113 1.81 6.08 9.29
C ILE A 113 2.17 7.55 9.20
N GLN A 114 3.37 7.83 8.72
CA GLN A 114 3.87 9.17 8.50
C GLN A 114 4.46 9.24 7.12
N CYS A 115 4.05 10.22 6.32
CA CYS A 115 4.59 10.43 4.98
C CYS A 115 4.98 11.88 4.78
N LYS A 116 6.06 12.06 4.05
CA LYS A 116 6.41 13.30 3.38
C LYS A 116 6.17 13.08 1.90
N THR A 117 5.11 13.71 1.40
CA THR A 117 4.72 13.68 -0.01
C THR A 117 5.03 15.01 -0.68
N GLU A 118 5.37 14.99 -1.96
CA GLU A 118 5.51 16.21 -2.75
C GLU A 118 4.26 16.34 -3.65
N GLY A 119 3.27 17.15 -3.22
CA GLY A 119 2.06 17.40 -4.01
C GLY A 119 0.85 17.76 -3.16
N GLY A 120 0.38 19.01 -3.26
CA GLY A 120 -0.66 19.57 -2.39
C GLY A 120 -2.12 19.22 -2.71
N GLY A 121 -2.41 18.46 -3.78
CA GLY A 121 -3.78 18.23 -4.25
C GLY A 121 -4.41 16.89 -3.87
N MET A 122 -3.60 15.84 -3.68
CA MET A 122 -4.08 14.45 -3.52
C MET A 122 -3.87 13.90 -2.11
N ALA A 123 -3.47 14.73 -1.15
CA ALA A 123 -3.11 14.29 0.20
C ALA A 123 -4.25 13.55 0.94
N LEU A 124 -5.51 13.97 0.73
CA LEU A 124 -6.68 13.33 1.37
C LEU A 124 -6.94 11.92 0.84
N LEU A 125 -6.77 11.68 -0.46
CA LEU A 125 -6.87 10.34 -1.06
C LEU A 125 -5.61 9.50 -0.84
N GLY A 126 -4.47 10.18 -0.70
CA GLY A 126 -3.16 9.55 -0.49
C GLY A 126 -3.12 8.68 0.77
N ALA A 127 -3.86 9.05 1.81
CA ALA A 127 -3.88 8.34 3.08
C ALA A 127 -4.32 6.87 2.96
N VAL A 128 -5.41 6.60 2.24
CA VAL A 128 -5.91 5.24 2.00
C VAL A 128 -4.94 4.44 1.12
N LEU A 129 -4.26 5.12 0.20
CA LEU A 129 -3.35 4.51 -0.75
C LEU A 129 -1.98 4.16 -0.16
N VAL A 130 -1.61 4.73 1.01
CA VAL A 130 -0.29 4.51 1.63
C VAL A 130 -0.04 3.04 1.96
N THR A 131 -1.08 2.30 2.35
CA THR A 131 -0.94 0.90 2.79
C THR A 131 -1.54 -0.08 1.79
N ALA A 132 -2.42 0.37 0.89
CA ALA A 132 -3.08 -0.46 -0.11
C ALA A 132 -2.10 -1.22 -1.03
N TRP A 133 -0.89 -0.69 -1.24
CA TRP A 133 0.12 -1.41 -2.04
C TRP A 133 0.79 -2.56 -1.27
N MET A 134 0.72 -2.55 0.06
CA MET A 134 1.32 -3.58 0.91
C MET A 134 0.38 -4.78 1.11
N SER A 135 -0.94 -4.61 1.01
CA SER A 135 -1.90 -5.69 1.25
C SER A 135 -1.70 -6.92 0.37
N PRO A 136 -1.36 -6.81 -0.94
CA PRO A 136 -1.00 -7.97 -1.75
C PRO A 136 0.23 -8.74 -1.24
N GLN A 137 1.08 -8.09 -0.46
CA GLN A 137 2.27 -8.70 0.17
C GLN A 137 1.97 -9.29 1.54
N LYS A 138 0.73 -9.19 2.06
CA LYS A 138 0.36 -9.66 3.40
C LYS A 138 0.85 -11.08 3.68
N LYS A 139 0.58 -12.03 2.78
CA LYS A 139 1.01 -13.43 2.94
C LYS A 139 2.53 -13.58 3.07
N ALA A 140 3.30 -12.79 2.31
CA ALA A 140 4.76 -12.80 2.39
C ALA A 140 5.26 -12.17 3.69
N LEU A 141 4.62 -11.09 4.15
CA LEU A 141 4.88 -10.47 5.45
C LEU A 141 4.57 -11.43 6.59
N ASP A 142 3.41 -12.11 6.58
CA ASP A 142 3.03 -13.05 7.64
C ASP A 142 4.02 -14.20 7.77
N ALA A 143 4.57 -14.68 6.65
CA ALA A 143 5.61 -15.70 6.65
C ALA A 143 6.92 -15.23 7.31
N CYS A 144 7.16 -13.91 7.41
CA CYS A 144 8.36 -13.36 8.04
C CYS A 144 8.35 -13.46 9.57
N ALA A 145 7.17 -13.49 10.20
CA ALA A 145 7.04 -13.61 11.65
C ALA A 145 5.79 -14.42 12.05
N PRO A 146 5.77 -15.75 11.91
CA PRO A 146 4.57 -16.58 12.11
C PRO A 146 3.92 -16.51 13.51
N ALA A 147 4.63 -15.97 14.50
CA ALA A 147 4.11 -15.79 15.86
C ALA A 147 3.35 -14.45 16.04
N GLY A 148 3.26 -13.63 14.98
CA GLY A 148 2.76 -12.27 15.07
C GLY A 148 3.82 -11.29 15.57
N THR A 149 3.97 -10.15 14.90
CA THR A 149 4.81 -9.06 15.37
C THR A 149 4.39 -7.73 14.76
N GLU A 150 4.94 -6.63 15.30
CA GLU A 150 4.82 -5.30 14.73
C GLU A 150 6.21 -4.87 14.25
N THR A 151 6.31 -4.41 13.01
CA THR A 151 7.58 -3.99 12.42
C THR A 151 7.46 -2.59 11.87
N ARG A 152 8.29 -1.68 12.39
CA ARG A 152 8.47 -0.34 11.81
C ARG A 152 9.18 -0.49 10.47
N VAL A 153 8.56 0.02 9.42
CA VAL A 153 9.08 0.05 8.06
C VAL A 153 9.18 1.49 7.60
N VAL A 154 10.30 1.85 6.99
CA VAL A 154 10.54 3.14 6.34
C VAL A 154 10.80 2.85 4.87
N TRP A 155 10.15 3.57 3.96
CA TRP A 155 10.34 3.38 2.54
C TRP A 155 10.31 4.69 1.76
N LYS A 156 10.96 4.68 0.60
CA LYS A 156 10.85 5.72 -0.40
C LYS A 156 10.25 5.17 -1.68
N ALA A 157 9.37 5.95 -2.28
CA ALA A 157 8.64 5.60 -3.49
C ALA A 157 8.84 6.68 -4.56
N ARG A 158 9.13 6.26 -5.79
CA ARG A 158 9.25 7.13 -6.96
C ARG A 158 8.95 6.36 -8.24
N GLY A 159 8.23 6.98 -9.17
CA GLY A 159 7.80 6.35 -10.43
C GLY A 159 6.90 5.13 -10.21
N GLY A 160 6.06 5.14 -9.18
CA GLY A 160 5.18 4.01 -8.82
C GLY A 160 5.93 2.74 -8.36
N LYS A 161 7.15 2.88 -7.83
CA LYS A 161 8.00 1.77 -7.36
C LYS A 161 8.64 2.12 -6.02
N VAL A 162 8.89 1.12 -5.19
CA VAL A 162 9.73 1.26 -4.00
C VAL A 162 11.19 1.36 -4.43
N THR A 163 11.86 2.46 -4.10
CA THR A 163 13.28 2.68 -4.40
C THR A 163 14.18 2.35 -3.22
N GLU A 164 13.67 2.52 -2.01
CA GLU A 164 14.36 2.18 -0.76
C GLU A 164 13.33 1.60 0.21
N VAL A 165 13.72 0.57 0.96
CA VAL A 165 12.94 0.02 2.06
C VAL A 165 13.87 -0.39 3.18
N GLN A 166 13.51 -0.04 4.41
CA GLN A 166 14.22 -0.43 5.62
C GLN A 166 13.22 -0.89 6.66
N ALA A 167 13.47 -2.05 7.26
CA ALA A 167 12.67 -2.57 8.36
C ALA A 167 13.47 -2.58 9.67
N ALA A 168 12.78 -2.36 10.78
CA ALA A 168 13.33 -2.56 12.12
C ALA A 168 13.22 -4.03 12.56
N GLY A 169 13.88 -4.36 13.68
CA GLY A 169 13.79 -5.68 14.32
C GLY A 169 15.00 -6.58 14.10
N SER A 170 14.84 -7.87 14.37
CA SER A 170 15.93 -8.84 14.24
C SER A 170 16.39 -8.97 12.79
N PRO A 171 17.68 -9.30 12.51
CA PRO A 171 18.21 -9.35 11.15
C PRO A 171 17.41 -10.26 10.20
N LYS A 172 16.87 -11.37 10.72
CA LYS A 172 16.08 -12.32 9.93
C LYS A 172 14.71 -11.76 9.54
N VAL A 173 14.00 -11.14 10.49
CA VAL A 173 12.69 -10.51 10.24
C VAL A 173 12.86 -9.31 9.32
N LYS A 174 13.85 -8.44 9.62
CA LYS A 174 14.20 -7.28 8.81
C LYS A 174 14.40 -7.64 7.34
N ALA A 175 15.33 -8.56 7.04
CA ALA A 175 15.63 -8.94 5.66
C ALA A 175 14.44 -9.59 4.95
N CYS A 176 13.60 -10.34 5.68
CA CYS A 176 12.40 -10.93 5.12
C CYS A 176 11.36 -9.87 4.73
N VAL A 177 11.07 -8.91 5.63
CA VAL A 177 10.11 -7.82 5.40
C VAL A 177 10.59 -6.90 4.28
N GLU A 178 11.85 -6.50 4.27
CA GLU A 178 12.44 -5.68 3.20
C GLU A 178 12.29 -6.35 1.84
N ARG A 179 12.58 -7.65 1.76
CA ARG A 179 12.40 -8.44 0.53
C ARG A 179 10.94 -8.53 0.12
N ALA A 180 10.02 -8.79 1.05
CA ALA A 180 8.58 -8.86 0.76
C ALA A 180 8.04 -7.54 0.19
N LEU A 181 8.56 -6.40 0.64
CA LEU A 181 8.08 -5.07 0.23
C LEU A 181 8.81 -4.50 -0.98
N SER A 182 10.03 -4.96 -1.27
CA SER A 182 10.88 -4.43 -2.37
C SER A 182 10.24 -4.51 -3.77
N GLY A 183 9.34 -5.47 -4.01
CA GLY A 183 8.61 -5.62 -5.27
C GLY A 183 7.33 -4.78 -5.37
N GLY A 184 7.00 -4.01 -4.33
CA GLY A 184 5.77 -3.24 -4.24
C GLY A 184 5.66 -2.09 -5.24
N LYS A 185 4.42 -1.72 -5.54
CA LYS A 185 4.08 -0.58 -6.41
C LYS A 185 3.22 0.42 -5.65
N PRO A 186 3.84 1.23 -4.76
CA PRO A 186 3.14 2.30 -4.07
C PRO A 186 2.57 3.30 -5.07
N VAL A 187 1.29 3.65 -4.88
CA VAL A 187 0.63 4.70 -5.67
C VAL A 187 1.10 6.08 -5.20
N LEU A 188 1.41 6.21 -3.91
CA LEU A 188 1.91 7.44 -3.31
C LEU A 188 3.44 7.52 -3.44
N GLU A 189 3.92 8.60 -4.03
CA GLU A 189 5.35 8.92 -4.07
C GLU A 189 5.77 9.74 -2.84
N GLY A 190 7.02 9.55 -2.42
CA GLY A 190 7.59 10.26 -1.28
C GLY A 190 8.33 9.35 -0.31
N HIS A 191 8.57 9.88 0.88
CA HIS A 191 9.24 9.17 1.97
C HIS A 191 8.20 8.88 3.06
N CYS A 192 7.99 7.61 3.38
CA CYS A 192 6.98 7.18 4.33
C CYS A 192 7.56 6.25 5.39
N ALA A 193 6.91 6.19 6.54
CA ALA A 193 7.14 5.21 7.59
C ALA A 193 5.80 4.72 8.13
N ALA A 194 5.73 3.45 8.52
CA ALA A 194 4.56 2.85 9.15
C ALA A 194 4.97 1.66 10.00
N THR A 195 4.20 1.37 11.03
CA THR A 195 4.33 0.17 11.85
C THR A 195 3.36 -0.89 11.32
N VAL A 196 3.87 -1.93 10.66
CA VAL A 196 3.05 -2.98 10.05
C VAL A 196 2.86 -4.13 11.02
N VAL A 197 1.61 -4.55 11.25
CA VAL A 197 1.27 -5.75 12.01
C VAL A 197 1.20 -6.92 11.03
N HIS A 198 2.04 -7.95 11.24
CA HIS A 198 2.10 -9.13 10.39
C HIS A 198 2.34 -10.39 11.21
N GLY A 199 2.14 -11.55 10.60
CA GLY A 199 2.34 -12.85 11.23
C GLY A 199 1.06 -13.48 11.76
N LYS A 200 -0.09 -13.12 11.19
CA LYS A 200 -1.42 -13.55 11.61
C LYS A 200 -2.19 -14.14 10.45
#